data_AF-A0ABD0QFG2-F1
#
_entry.id   AF-A0ABD0QFG2-F1
#
_cell.length_a   1.000
_cell.length_b   1.000
_cell.length_c   1.000
_cell.angle_alpha   90.00
_cell.angle_beta   90.00
_cell.angle_gamma   90.00
#
_symmetry.space_group_name_H-M   'P 1'
#
loop_
_entity.id
_entity.type
_entity.pdbx_description
1 polymer ?
#
loop_
_entity_poly.entity_id
_entity_poly.type
_entity_poly.pdbx_seq_one_letter_code
_entity_poly.pdbx_strand_id
1 'polypeptide(L)'
;MGHRRRGHTHAPKAPSSLDAHSSSTPRHADHEQGVKHRICMVSDFFYPNMGGVESHIYQLSQCLIENGHKVVIATHAYGNRRGIRYLTNGLKVYYLPLQ
;
A
#
# COMPACT_ATOMS: atom_id res chain seq x y z
N MET A 1 68.10 29.43 27.79
CA MET A 1 67.22 28.40 27.18
C MET A 1 65.80 28.74 27.60
N GLY A 2 64.90 29.05 26.64
CA GLY A 2 63.54 29.54 26.92
C GLY A 2 63.24 30.88 26.24
N HIS A 3 62.94 30.83 24.94
CA HIS A 3 62.55 31.97 24.12
C HIS A 3 61.02 32.02 23.94
N ARG A 4 60.50 33.26 23.83
CA ARG A 4 59.21 33.69 23.21
C ARG A 4 57.96 33.83 24.09
N ARG A 5 57.92 34.99 24.75
CA ARG A 5 56.87 36.03 24.79
C ARG A 5 55.45 35.67 24.29
N ARG A 6 54.49 35.83 25.21
CA ARG A 6 53.02 35.84 25.01
C ARG A 6 52.60 37.07 24.19
N GLY A 7 51.76 36.83 23.18
CA GLY A 7 51.20 37.83 22.27
C GLY A 7 49.89 38.46 22.79
N HIS A 8 49.64 39.63 22.24
CA HIS A 8 48.69 40.66 22.64
C HIS A 8 47.20 40.34 22.54
N THR A 9 46.47 41.06 23.39
CA THR A 9 45.04 41.38 23.44
C THR A 9 44.50 42.07 22.17
N HIS A 10 43.29 41.71 21.72
CA HIS A 10 42.36 42.62 21.03
C HIS A 10 40.91 42.32 21.45
N ALA A 11 40.17 43.38 21.72
CA ALA A 11 38.81 43.43 22.27
C ALA A 11 37.72 43.45 21.14
N PRO A 12 36.42 43.66 21.44
CA PRO A 12 35.32 42.74 21.11
C PRO A 12 34.60 43.07 19.79
N LYS A 13 33.92 42.07 19.20
CA LYS A 13 32.81 42.28 18.26
C LYS A 13 31.55 41.58 18.76
N ALA A 14 30.45 42.34 18.72
CA ALA A 14 29.10 41.99 19.15
C ALA A 14 28.46 40.88 18.27
N PRO A 15 27.34 40.28 18.70
CA PRO A 15 26.93 38.93 18.31
C PRO A 15 26.21 38.92 16.97
N SER A 16 26.64 38.06 16.05
CA SER A 16 25.80 37.68 14.91
C SER A 16 24.97 36.48 15.33
N SER A 17 23.73 36.77 15.74
CA SER A 17 22.60 35.86 15.75
C SER A 17 22.56 35.08 14.43
N LEU A 18 22.88 33.79 14.50
CA LEU A 18 22.54 32.83 13.46
C LEU A 18 21.24 32.18 13.91
N ASP A 19 20.16 32.75 13.41
CA ASP A 19 18.80 32.32 13.63
C ASP A 19 18.63 30.85 13.24
N ALA A 20 18.07 30.09 14.18
CA ALA A 20 17.50 28.80 13.93
C ALA A 20 16.41 28.94 12.86
N HIS A 21 16.69 28.50 11.64
CA HIS A 21 15.64 28.13 10.70
C HIS A 21 15.34 26.65 10.88
N SER A 22 14.68 26.36 12.00
CA SER A 22 13.77 25.23 12.12
C SER A 22 12.63 25.44 11.12
N SER A 23 12.87 25.07 9.86
CA SER A 23 11.82 24.85 8.88
C SER A 23 11.03 23.61 9.31
N SER A 24 10.20 23.81 10.33
CA SER A 24 9.05 22.97 10.65
C SER A 24 8.05 23.13 9.52
N THR A 25 8.39 22.58 8.36
CA THR A 25 7.38 22.19 7.39
C THR A 25 6.54 21.14 8.09
N PRO A 26 5.23 21.38 8.31
CA PRO A 26 4.35 20.29 8.62
C PRO A 26 4.45 19.38 7.40
N ARG A 27 5.08 18.22 7.56
CA ARG A 27 4.88 17.13 6.62
C ARG A 27 3.39 16.82 6.75
N HIS A 28 2.61 17.40 5.84
CA HIS A 28 1.26 16.97 5.57
C HIS A 28 1.39 15.49 5.26
N ALA A 29 1.19 14.67 6.30
CA ALA A 29 0.86 13.28 6.15
C ALA A 29 -0.55 13.29 5.59
N ASP A 30 -0.66 13.65 4.31
CA ASP A 30 -1.83 13.37 3.51
C ASP A 30 -1.84 11.85 3.42
N HIS A 31 -2.45 11.23 4.42
CA HIS A 31 -3.15 9.98 4.26
C HIS A 31 -4.23 10.27 3.22
N GLU A 32 -3.85 10.32 1.94
CA GLU A 32 -4.76 10.03 0.85
C GLU A 32 -5.21 8.60 1.11
N GLN A 33 -6.24 8.46 1.94
CA GLN A 33 -7.01 7.24 2.06
C GLN A 33 -7.70 7.09 0.72
N GLY A 34 -6.97 6.53 -0.24
CA GLY A 34 -7.42 6.32 -1.60
C GLY A 34 -8.79 5.67 -1.58
N VAL A 35 -9.70 6.20 -2.40
CA VAL A 35 -11.10 5.78 -2.46
C VAL A 35 -11.19 4.25 -2.56
N LYS A 36 -11.93 3.62 -1.64
CA LYS A 36 -12.10 2.16 -1.66
C LYS A 36 -13.09 1.75 -2.74
N HIS A 37 -12.58 1.10 -3.79
CA HIS A 37 -13.40 0.59 -4.88
C HIS A 37 -14.12 -0.72 -4.56
N ARG A 38 -15.20 -0.97 -5.30
CA ARG A 38 -15.90 -2.25 -5.40
C ARG A 38 -15.53 -2.88 -6.74
N ILE A 39 -14.88 -4.03 -6.71
CA ILE A 39 -14.25 -4.66 -7.88
C ILE A 39 -14.96 -5.99 -8.16
N CYS A 40 -15.42 -6.17 -9.40
CA CYS A 40 -15.91 -7.45 -9.91
C CYS A 40 -14.90 -7.98 -10.91
N MET A 41 -14.22 -9.06 -10.56
CA MET A 41 -13.30 -9.75 -11.47
C MET A 41 -14.09 -10.83 -12.22
N VAL A 42 -13.96 -10.87 -13.55
CA VAL A 42 -14.66 -11.84 -14.40
C VAL A 42 -13.63 -12.67 -15.14
N SER A 43 -13.71 -13.99 -14.98
CA SER A 43 -12.84 -14.93 -15.69
C SER A 43 -13.55 -16.27 -15.80
N ASP A 44 -13.52 -16.86 -16.98
CA ASP A 44 -13.96 -18.26 -17.13
C ASP A 44 -13.02 -19.17 -16.36
N PHE A 45 -11.72 -18.89 -16.31
CA PHE A 45 -10.77 -19.69 -15.58
C PHE A 45 -10.72 -19.26 -14.11
N PHE A 46 -11.40 -20.03 -13.27
CA PHE A 46 -11.27 -19.95 -11.81
C PHE A 46 -11.49 -21.32 -11.18
N TYR A 47 -11.23 -21.47 -9.88
CA TYR A 47 -11.38 -22.76 -9.17
C TYR A 47 -12.70 -23.47 -9.52
N PRO A 48 -12.70 -24.80 -9.77
CA PRO A 48 -11.88 -25.78 -9.07
C PRO A 48 -10.60 -26.20 -9.78
N ASN A 49 -10.42 -25.84 -11.05
CA ASN A 49 -9.19 -26.17 -11.77
C ASN A 49 -8.02 -25.39 -11.15
N MET A 50 -6.90 -26.07 -10.93
CA MET A 50 -5.68 -25.46 -10.41
C MET A 50 -4.77 -25.11 -11.58
N GLY A 51 -4.37 -23.84 -11.67
CA GLY A 51 -3.48 -23.35 -12.71
C GLY A 51 -2.90 -21.99 -12.36
N GLY A 52 -2.05 -21.46 -13.26
CA GLY A 52 -1.39 -20.18 -13.05
C GLY A 52 -2.35 -19.00 -13.08
N VAL A 53 -3.34 -19.02 -13.97
CA VAL A 53 -4.33 -17.95 -14.13
C VAL A 53 -5.23 -17.86 -12.89
N GLU A 54 -5.75 -19.00 -12.45
CA GLU A 54 -6.64 -19.10 -11.28
C GLU A 54 -5.92 -18.67 -10.00
N SER A 55 -4.67 -19.13 -9.83
CA SER A 55 -3.84 -18.75 -8.68
C SER A 55 -3.54 -17.26 -8.67
N HIS A 56 -3.24 -16.66 -9.83
CA HIS A 56 -2.97 -15.23 -9.94
C HIS A 56 -4.22 -14.39 -9.62
N ILE A 57 -5.39 -14.77 -10.16
CA ILE A 57 -6.66 -14.11 -9.84
C ILE A 57 -6.95 -14.18 -8.34
N TYR A 58 -6.75 -15.36 -7.73
CA TYR A 58 -6.96 -15.53 -6.30
C TYR A 58 -6.02 -14.65 -5.48
N GLN A 59 -4.70 -14.70 -5.74
CA GLN A 59 -3.71 -13.90 -5.01
C GLN A 59 -3.96 -12.39 -5.15
N LEU A 60 -4.24 -11.91 -6.37
CA LEU A 60 -4.58 -10.52 -6.61
C LEU A 60 -5.84 -10.11 -5.83
N SER A 61 -6.86 -10.97 -5.82
CA SER A 61 -8.10 -10.72 -5.06
C SER A 61 -7.82 -10.60 -3.56
N GLN A 62 -6.95 -11.47 -3.01
CA GLN A 62 -6.57 -11.40 -1.60
C GLN A 62 -5.85 -10.08 -1.29
N CYS A 63 -4.86 -9.69 -2.11
CA CYS A 63 -4.17 -8.40 -1.93
C CYS A 63 -5.14 -7.21 -2.02
N LEU A 64 -6.08 -7.21 -2.97
CA LEU A 64 -7.07 -6.12 -3.08
C LEU A 64 -7.99 -6.06 -1.85
N ILE A 65 -8.42 -7.21 -1.32
CA ILE A 65 -9.22 -7.28 -0.09
C ILE A 65 -8.43 -6.76 1.12
N GLU A 66 -7.17 -7.16 1.25
CA GLU A 66 -6.26 -6.69 2.31
C GLU A 66 -6.03 -5.18 2.25
N ASN A 67 -6.03 -4.61 1.04
CA ASN A 67 -6.00 -3.16 0.82
C ASN A 67 -7.35 -2.46 1.09
N GLY A 68 -8.37 -3.18 1.54
CA GLY A 68 -9.68 -2.65 1.94
C GLY A 68 -10.67 -2.50 0.77
N HIS A 69 -10.39 -3.07 -0.39
CA HIS A 69 -11.33 -3.09 -1.51
C HIS A 69 -12.35 -4.22 -1.34
N LYS A 70 -13.59 -3.97 -1.74
CA LYS A 70 -14.59 -5.04 -1.80
C LYS A 70 -14.44 -5.77 -3.13
N VAL A 71 -14.06 -7.05 -3.09
CA VAL A 71 -13.83 -7.86 -4.29
C VAL A 71 -14.84 -8.99 -4.37
N VAL A 72 -15.38 -9.21 -5.58
CA VAL A 72 -16.15 -10.41 -5.94
C VAL A 72 -15.63 -10.98 -7.25
N ILE A 73 -15.82 -12.28 -7.45
CA ILE A 73 -15.46 -12.98 -8.69
C ILE A 73 -16.73 -13.51 -9.35
N ALA A 74 -16.87 -13.31 -10.65
CA ALA A 74 -17.85 -14.02 -11.48
C ALA A 74 -17.09 -14.98 -12.42
N THR A 75 -17.52 -16.24 -12.44
CA THR A 75 -16.92 -17.29 -13.24
C THR A 75 -18.00 -18.25 -13.73
N HIS A 76 -17.68 -19.08 -14.72
CA HIS A 76 -18.63 -20.06 -15.21
C HIS A 76 -18.82 -21.19 -14.20
N ALA A 77 -20.01 -21.78 -14.21
CA ALA A 77 -20.33 -22.98 -13.46
C ALA A 77 -19.55 -24.19 -14.00
N TYR A 78 -18.78 -24.84 -13.13
CA TYR A 78 -18.11 -26.10 -13.46
C TYR A 78 -18.92 -27.29 -12.93
N GLY A 79 -19.74 -27.91 -13.78
CA GLY A 79 -20.57 -29.07 -13.40
C GLY A 79 -21.44 -28.78 -12.16
N ASN A 80 -21.18 -29.48 -11.05
CA ASN A 80 -21.91 -29.28 -9.78
C ASN A 80 -21.45 -28.05 -9.00
N ARG A 81 -20.39 -27.37 -9.42
CA ARG A 81 -19.88 -26.14 -8.80
C ARG A 81 -20.64 -24.94 -9.36
N ARG A 82 -21.79 -24.66 -8.75
CA ARG A 82 -22.76 -23.63 -9.15
C ARG A 82 -23.10 -22.72 -7.98
N GLY A 83 -23.65 -21.55 -8.27
CA GLY A 83 -24.15 -20.61 -7.26
C GLY A 83 -23.03 -19.84 -6.58
N ILE A 84 -23.19 -19.54 -5.29
CA ILE A 84 -22.29 -18.66 -4.55
C ILE A 84 -21.36 -19.51 -3.67
N ARG A 85 -20.07 -19.19 -3.68
CA ARG A 85 -19.10 -19.72 -2.72
C ARG A 85 -18.30 -18.61 -2.09
N TYR A 86 -17.93 -18.81 -0.84
CA TYR A 86 -17.04 -17.92 -0.11
C TYR A 86 -15.71 -18.62 0.07
N LEU A 87 -14.64 -17.93 -0.30
CA LEU A 87 -13.27 -18.35 -0.05
C LEU A 87 -12.70 -17.54 1.11
N THR A 88 -11.41 -17.71 1.37
CA THR A 88 -10.64 -16.98 2.39
C THR A 88 -10.80 -15.46 2.25
N ASN A 89 -10.70 -14.77 3.38
CA ASN A 89 -10.86 -13.31 3.49
C ASN A 89 -12.20 -12.78 2.96
N GLY A 90 -13.24 -13.62 2.96
CA GLY A 90 -14.59 -13.24 2.55
C GLY A 90 -14.75 -13.04 1.04
N LEU A 91 -13.79 -13.52 0.23
CA LEU A 91 -13.86 -13.45 -1.23
C LEU A 91 -15.09 -14.23 -1.73
N LYS A 92 -16.07 -13.49 -2.26
CA LYS A 92 -17.32 -14.04 -2.77
C LYS A 92 -17.20 -14.37 -4.26
N VAL A 93 -17.51 -15.60 -4.62
CA VAL A 93 -17.39 -16.14 -5.97
C VAL A 93 -18.77 -16.57 -6.45
N TYR A 94 -19.18 -16.06 -7.60
CA TYR A 94 -20.41 -16.40 -8.30
C TYR A 94 -20.08 -17.34 -9.46
N TYR A 95 -20.53 -18.59 -9.35
CA TYR A 95 -20.50 -19.61 -10.39
C TYR A 95 -21.80 -19.54 -11.19
N LEU A 96 -21.76 -18.83 -12.31
CA LEU A 96 -22.90 -18.52 -13.16
C LEU A 96 -23.15 -19.65 -14.16
N PRO A 97 -24.41 -20.14 -14.32
CA PRO A 97 -24.74 -21.10 -15.36
C PRO A 97 -24.83 -20.39 -16.72
N LEU A 98 -23.67 -20.19 -17.35
CA LEU A 98 -23.55 -19.66 -18.71
C LEU A 98 -23.64 -20.84 -19.70
N GLN A 99 -24.34 -20.63 -20.81
CA GLN A 99 -24.62 -21.64 -21.85
C GLN A 99 -23.51 -21.71 -22.88
#